data_AF-A0A6G0ZNP9-F1
#
_entry.id   AF-A0A6G0ZNP9-F1
#
_cell.length_a   1.000
_cell.length_b   1.000
_cell.length_c   1.000
_cell.angle_alpha   90.00
_cell.angle_beta   90.00
_cell.angle_gamma   90.00
#
_symmetry.space_group_name_H-M   'P 1'
#
loop_
_entity.id
_entity.type
_entity.pdbx_description
1 polymer ?
#
loop_
_entity_poly.entity_id
_entity_poly.type
_entity_poly.pdbx_seq_one_letter_code
_entity_poly.pdbx_strand_id
1 'polypeptide(L)'
;IVANYIGKKQSLEYVPGMSIHWAGGRTSPPPDIPSCGFDNSLCKTMPGYAILSIVLSTIVVILAIASVLIFRHYKLEAEIASMTWRVNCNDIIKVPQEKWKTSMTSLIRRNSQR
;
A
#
# COMPACT_ATOMS: atom_id res chain seq x y z
N ILE A 1 -33.69 22.97 -50.99
CA ILE A 1 -32.29 23.48 -50.97
C ILE A 1 -32.18 24.39 -49.76
N VAL A 2 -31.20 24.18 -48.87
CA VAL A 2 -31.07 24.91 -47.59
C VAL A 2 -30.05 26.06 -47.64
N ALA A 3 -29.07 25.96 -48.55
CA ALA A 3 -28.07 26.99 -48.78
C ALA A 3 -27.56 26.92 -50.23
N ASN A 4 -27.08 28.06 -50.74
CA ASN A 4 -26.48 28.20 -52.06
C ASN A 4 -25.02 28.66 -51.90
N TYR A 5 -24.11 28.07 -52.67
CA TYR A 5 -22.72 28.49 -52.70
C TYR A 5 -22.46 29.36 -53.94
N ILE A 6 -22.03 30.60 -53.73
CA ILE A 6 -21.69 31.53 -54.83
C ILE A 6 -20.18 31.52 -55.04
N GLY A 7 -19.73 30.78 -56.06
CA GLY A 7 -18.30 30.58 -56.33
C GLY A 7 -17.50 31.88 -56.55
N LYS A 8 -18.10 32.90 -57.18
CA LYS A 8 -17.46 34.21 -57.38
C LYS A 8 -17.19 34.97 -56.08
N LYS A 9 -18.03 34.77 -55.06
CA LYS A 9 -17.93 35.43 -53.75
C LYS A 9 -17.27 34.54 -52.69
N GLN A 10 -17.09 33.25 -53.00
CA GLN A 10 -16.68 32.21 -52.05
C GLN A 10 -17.52 32.20 -50.77
N SER A 11 -18.82 32.51 -50.90
CA SER A 11 -19.75 32.63 -49.77
C SER A 11 -20.86 31.59 -49.82
N LEU A 12 -21.22 31.06 -48.65
CA LEU A 12 -22.41 30.26 -48.44
C LEU A 12 -23.55 31.17 -47.99
N GLU A 13 -24.57 31.32 -48.84
CA GLU A 13 -25.78 32.09 -48.54
C GLU A 13 -26.92 31.13 -48.17
N TYR A 14 -27.45 31.27 -46.96
CA TYR A 14 -28.57 30.45 -46.46
C TYR A 14 -29.90 30.97 -47.01
N VAL A 15 -30.80 30.05 -47.39
CA VAL A 15 -32.12 30.42 -47.91
C VAL A 15 -33.01 30.86 -46.73
N PRO A 16 -33.64 32.05 -46.79
CA PRO A 16 -34.49 32.53 -45.70
C PRO A 16 -35.66 31.58 -45.45
N GLY A 17 -35.89 31.22 -44.17
CA GLY A 17 -36.95 30.31 -43.76
C GLY A 17 -36.61 28.81 -43.88
N MET A 18 -35.42 28.46 -44.38
CA MET A 18 -34.95 27.08 -44.47
C MET A 18 -33.77 26.85 -43.53
N SER A 19 -33.92 25.98 -42.53
CA SER A 19 -32.84 25.58 -41.61
C SER A 19 -32.29 24.19 -41.93
N ILE A 20 -31.03 23.93 -41.59
CA ILE A 20 -30.44 22.59 -41.70
C ILE A 20 -31.04 21.70 -40.60
N HIS A 21 -31.62 20.57 -41.00
CA HIS A 21 -32.12 19.57 -40.07
C HIS A 21 -30.98 18.62 -39.67
N TRP A 22 -30.56 18.68 -38.41
CA TRP A 22 -29.58 17.75 -37.87
C TRP A 22 -30.26 16.51 -37.28
N ALA A 23 -29.57 15.37 -37.35
CA ALA A 23 -30.04 14.11 -36.81
C ALA A 23 -30.38 14.23 -35.31
N GLY A 24 -31.46 13.57 -34.89
CA GLY A 24 -31.93 13.59 -33.50
C GLY A 24 -32.66 14.88 -33.09
N GLY A 25 -33.17 15.66 -34.04
CA GLY A 25 -33.93 16.89 -33.74
C GLY A 25 -33.07 18.05 -33.23
N ARG A 26 -31.75 17.97 -33.47
CA ARG A 26 -30.81 19.02 -33.08
C ARG A 26 -30.96 20.25 -33.98
N THR A 27 -30.84 21.43 -33.40
CA THR A 27 -30.84 22.72 -34.12
C THR A 27 -29.45 23.19 -34.50
N SER A 28 -28.42 22.65 -33.86
CA SER A 28 -27.00 22.97 -34.09
C SER A 28 -26.26 21.81 -34.75
N PRO A 29 -25.19 22.08 -35.52
CA PRO A 29 -24.29 21.04 -36.01
C PRO A 29 -23.77 20.18 -34.86
N PRO A 30 -23.66 18.85 -35.05
CA PRO A 30 -22.92 18.02 -34.11
C PRO A 30 -21.46 18.47 -34.09
N PRO A 31 -20.78 18.35 -32.94
CA PRO A 31 -19.36 18.65 -32.86
C PRO A 31 -18.55 17.68 -33.73
N ASP A 32 -17.55 18.19 -34.43
CA ASP A 32 -16.67 17.41 -35.31
C ASP A 32 -15.81 16.40 -34.55
N ILE A 33 -15.58 16.63 -33.25
CA ILE A 33 -14.79 15.77 -32.36
C ILE A 33 -15.67 15.39 -31.16
N PRO A 34 -15.73 14.11 -30.79
CA PRO A 34 -16.46 13.68 -29.60
C PRO A 34 -15.83 14.25 -28.32
N SER A 35 -16.61 14.31 -27.24
CA SER A 35 -16.18 14.89 -25.95
C SER A 35 -14.91 14.29 -25.35
N CYS A 36 -14.58 13.04 -25.70
CA CYS A 36 -13.41 12.30 -25.20
C CYS A 36 -12.27 12.20 -26.24
N GLY A 37 -12.42 12.83 -27.41
CA GLY A 37 -11.54 12.60 -28.56
C GLY A 37 -11.78 11.24 -29.20
N PHE A 38 -11.33 11.05 -30.43
CA PHE A 38 -11.49 9.77 -31.12
C PHE A 38 -10.65 8.64 -30.48
N ASP A 39 -9.50 8.99 -29.91
CA ASP A 39 -8.54 8.04 -29.33
C ASP A 39 -8.59 7.99 -27.80
N ASN A 40 -9.65 8.51 -27.16
CA ASN A 40 -9.73 8.71 -25.71
C ASN A 40 -8.58 9.54 -25.11
N SER A 41 -7.81 10.25 -25.94
CA SER A 41 -6.64 11.04 -25.53
C SER A 41 -7.00 12.25 -24.65
N LEU A 42 -8.21 12.78 -24.81
CA LEU A 42 -8.72 13.91 -24.01
C LEU A 42 -9.27 13.44 -22.65
N CYS A 43 -9.58 12.15 -22.50
CA CYS A 43 -10.00 11.58 -21.23
C CYS A 43 -8.78 11.16 -20.41
N LYS A 44 -8.70 11.67 -19.18
CA LYS A 44 -7.71 11.21 -18.20
C LYS A 44 -7.93 9.73 -17.90
N THR A 45 -7.16 8.89 -18.58
CA THR A 45 -7.03 7.47 -18.22
C THR A 45 -5.99 7.39 -17.11
N MET A 46 -6.31 6.68 -16.02
CA MET A 46 -5.31 6.44 -14.97
C MET A 46 -4.11 5.74 -15.59
N PRO A 47 -2.91 6.32 -15.50
CA PRO A 47 -1.74 5.75 -16.15
C PRO A 47 -1.42 4.37 -15.55
N GLY A 48 -1.06 3.40 -16.40
CA GLY A 48 -0.77 2.04 -15.95
C GLY A 48 0.32 1.95 -14.88
N TYR A 49 1.29 2.88 -14.89
CA TYR A 49 2.33 2.95 -13.85
C TYR A 49 1.77 3.23 -12.45
N ALA A 50 0.66 3.96 -12.33
CA ALA A 50 0.03 4.23 -11.04
C ALA A 50 -0.49 2.92 -10.43
N ILE A 51 -1.16 2.09 -11.23
CA ILE A 51 -1.67 0.78 -10.80
C ILE A 51 -0.51 -0.12 -10.38
N LEU A 52 0.54 -0.21 -11.21
CA LEU A 52 1.73 -1.02 -10.90
C LEU A 52 2.42 -0.58 -9.60
N SER A 53 2.55 0.73 -9.37
CA SER A 53 3.16 1.28 -8.16
C SER A 53 2.39 0.94 -6.89
N ILE A 54 1.05 0.98 -6.96
CA ILE A 54 0.18 0.63 -5.84
C ILE A 54 0.33 -0.86 -5.52
N VAL A 55 0.24 -1.72 -6.54
CA VAL A 55 0.37 -3.18 -6.35
C VAL A 55 1.73 -3.52 -5.74
N LEU A 56 2.83 -2.98 -6.29
CA LEU A 56 4.17 -3.24 -5.77
C LEU A 56 4.34 -2.76 -4.32
N SER A 57 3.82 -1.57 -4.00
CA SER A 57 3.86 -1.02 -2.64
C SER A 57 3.10 -1.91 -1.66
N THR A 58 1.91 -2.40 -2.01
CA THR A 58 1.12 -3.27 -1.13
C THR A 58 1.84 -4.58 -0.82
N ILE A 59 2.50 -5.19 -1.81
CA ILE A 59 3.27 -6.43 -1.62
C ILE A 59 4.42 -6.20 -0.63
N VAL A 60 5.16 -5.10 -0.80
CA VAL A 60 6.27 -4.76 0.11
C VAL A 60 5.78 -4.56 1.54
N VAL A 61 4.65 -3.88 1.73
CA VAL A 61 4.06 -3.67 3.07
C VAL A 61 3.64 -5.00 3.69
N ILE A 62 3.01 -5.90 2.94
CA ILE A 62 2.61 -7.22 3.43
C ILE A 62 3.84 -8.04 3.84
N LEU A 63 4.89 -8.05 3.02
CA LEU A 63 6.14 -8.75 3.36
C LEU A 63 6.83 -8.15 4.59
N ALA A 64 6.80 -6.83 4.75
CA ALA A 64 7.33 -6.17 5.94
C ALA A 64 6.55 -6.56 7.20
N ILE A 65 5.21 -6.56 7.14
CA ILE A 65 4.38 -6.99 8.27
C ILE A 65 4.63 -8.47 8.59
N ALA A 66 4.62 -9.34 7.58
CA ALA A 66 4.87 -10.76 7.74
C ALA A 66 6.24 -11.02 8.37
N SER A 67 7.30 -10.37 7.88
CA SER A 67 8.65 -10.52 8.44
C SER A 67 8.73 -10.09 9.90
N VAL A 68 8.07 -8.98 10.29
CA VAL A 68 8.02 -8.54 11.69
C VAL A 68 7.26 -9.54 12.58
N LEU A 69 6.12 -10.06 12.12
CA LEU A 69 5.34 -11.05 12.86
C LEU A 69 6.13 -12.35 13.05
N ILE A 70 6.74 -12.83 11.98
CA ILE A 70 7.59 -14.02 11.98
C ILE A 70 8.79 -13.83 12.92
N PHE A 71 9.48 -12.68 12.83
CA PHE A 71 10.61 -12.37 13.71
C PHE A 71 10.19 -12.33 15.19
N ARG A 72 9.05 -11.70 15.50
CA ARG A 72 8.51 -11.68 16.87
C ARG A 72 8.21 -13.08 17.38
N HIS A 73 7.59 -13.92 16.54
CA HIS A 73 7.30 -15.30 16.91
C HIS A 73 8.60 -16.09 17.17
N TYR A 74 9.57 -16.04 16.26
CA TYR A 74 10.86 -16.74 16.43
C TYR A 74 11.62 -16.30 17.68
N LYS A 75 11.58 -15.01 18.04
CA LYS A 75 12.25 -14.53 19.27
C LYS A 75 11.66 -15.17 20.53
N LEU A 76 10.34 -15.29 20.59
CA LEU A 76 9.65 -15.93 21.72
C LEU A 76 9.99 -17.42 21.81
N GLU A 77 9.99 -18.12 20.69
CA GLU A 77 10.39 -19.54 20.64
C GLU A 77 11.86 -19.73 21.07
N ALA A 78 12.76 -18.84 20.65
CA ALA A 78 14.16 -18.88 21.05
C ALA A 78 14.35 -18.64 22.56
N GLU A 79 13.56 -17.74 23.15
CA GLU A 79 13.60 -17.48 24.59
C GLU A 79 13.08 -18.68 25.40
N ILE A 80 11.99 -19.33 24.96
CA ILE A 80 11.47 -20.56 25.58
C ILE A 80 12.50 -21.69 25.47
N ALA A 81 13.11 -21.86 24.29
CA ALA A 81 14.12 -22.88 24.03
C ALA A 81 15.44 -22.64 24.81
N SER A 82 15.69 -21.42 25.30
CA SER A 82 16.91 -21.11 26.07
C SER A 82 16.98 -21.84 27.41
N MET A 83 15.86 -22.42 27.89
CA MET A 83 15.76 -23.19 29.14
C MET A 83 16.41 -22.49 30.35
N THR A 84 16.59 -21.17 30.33
CA THR A 84 17.21 -20.40 31.41
C THR A 84 16.38 -20.41 32.69
N TRP A 85 15.08 -20.69 32.58
CA TRP A 85 14.17 -20.93 33.70
C TRP A 85 14.37 -22.30 34.37
N ARG A 86 15.02 -23.27 33.71
CA ARG A 86 15.30 -24.57 34.34
C ARG A 86 16.47 -24.41 35.29
N VAL A 87 16.16 -24.49 36.59
CA VAL A 87 17.17 -24.59 37.65
C VAL A 87 17.94 -25.89 37.45
N ASN A 88 19.25 -25.79 37.23
CA ASN A 88 20.11 -26.96 37.11
C ASN A 88 20.23 -27.66 38.47
N CYS A 89 20.01 -28.97 38.52
CA CYS A 89 20.10 -29.74 39.77
C CYS A 89 21.48 -29.63 40.44
N ASN A 90 22.53 -29.36 39.66
CA ASN A 90 23.89 -29.18 40.16
C ASN A 90 24.08 -27.86 40.94
N ASP A 91 23.19 -26.87 40.74
CA ASP A 91 23.24 -25.58 41.43
C ASP A 91 22.42 -25.59 42.74
N ILE A 92 21.73 -26.70 43.04
CA ILE A 92 20.90 -26.84 44.24
C ILE A 92 21.79 -27.24 45.42
N ILE A 93 22.16 -26.25 46.24
CA ILE A 93 22.89 -26.49 47.50
C ILE A 93 21.88 -26.92 48.57
N LYS A 94 21.98 -28.17 49.03
CA LYS A 94 21.17 -28.68 50.15
C LYS A 94 21.75 -28.16 51.47
N VAL A 95 21.09 -27.19 52.08
CA VAL A 95 21.49 -26.66 53.40
C VAL A 95 21.10 -27.69 54.49
N PRO A 96 22.05 -28.19 55.30
CA PRO A 96 21.74 -29.11 56.40
C PRO A 96 20.81 -28.46 57.43
N GLN A 97 19.72 -29.15 57.78
CA GLN A 97 18.66 -28.66 58.68
C GLN A 97 19.15 -28.36 60.12
N GLU A 98 20.31 -28.90 60.52
CA GLU A 98 20.89 -28.81 61.86
C GLU A 98 21.30 -27.37 62.28
N LYS A 99 21.31 -26.39 61.35
CA LYS A 99 21.87 -25.04 61.59
C LYS A 99 20.91 -23.87 61.37
N TRP A 100 19.60 -24.06 61.49
CA TRP A 100 18.65 -22.92 61.60
C TRP A 100 18.74 -22.13 62.92
N LYS A 101 19.80 -22.33 63.72
CA LYS A 101 20.04 -21.63 64.99
C LYS A 101 21.12 -20.54 64.95
N THR A 102 21.71 -20.18 63.81
CA THR A 102 22.71 -19.09 63.83
C THR A 102 22.72 -18.25 62.55
N SER A 103 22.75 -16.95 62.77
CA SER A 103 22.42 -15.83 61.89
C SER A 103 23.04 -15.85 60.49
N MET A 104 22.23 -15.48 59.49
CA MET A 104 22.66 -15.10 58.15
C MET A 104 23.49 -13.81 58.18
N THR A 105 24.80 -13.89 58.39
CA THR A 105 25.72 -12.80 58.01
C THR A 105 27.11 -13.35 57.74
N SER A 106 27.41 -13.64 56.48
CA SER A 106 28.69 -13.25 55.87
C SER A 106 28.63 -13.56 54.38
N LEU A 107 28.45 -12.49 53.58
CA LEU A 107 28.64 -12.52 52.14
C LEU A 107 30.08 -13.01 51.86
N ILE A 108 30.22 -14.19 51.26
CA ILE A 108 31.50 -14.65 50.73
C ILE A 108 31.80 -13.80 49.49
N ARG A 109 32.59 -12.75 49.66
CA ARG A 109 33.19 -11.97 48.59
C ARG A 109 34.23 -12.85 47.88
N ARG A 110 33.86 -13.48 46.77
CA ARG A 110 34.82 -14.13 45.86
C ARG A 110 35.65 -13.03 45.17
N ASN A 111 36.90 -12.88 45.58
CA ASN A 111 37.91 -12.21 44.77
C ASN A 111 38.20 -13.07 43.54
N SER A 112 37.93 -12.55 42.36
CA SER A 112 38.43 -13.07 41.09
C SER A 112 39.23 -11.97 40.39
N GLN A 113 40.55 -12.03 40.54
CA GLN A 113 41.52 -11.39 39.66
C GLN A 113 42.61 -12.41 39.35
N ARG A 114 42.47 -13.12 38.24
CA ARG A 114 43.46 -13.22 37.14
C ARG A 114 42.91 -14.10 36.03
#